data_AF-A0A0C2GZ79-F1
#
_entry.id   AF-A0A0C2GZ79-F1
#
_cell.length_a   1.000
_cell.length_b   1.000
_cell.length_c   1.000
_cell.angle_alpha   90.00
_cell.angle_beta   90.00
_cell.angle_gamma   90.00
#
_symmetry.space_group_name_H-M   'P 1'
#
loop_
_entity.id
_entity.type
_entity.pdbx_description
1 polymer ?
#
loop_
_entity_poly.entity_id
_entity_poly.type
_entity_poly.pdbx_seq_one_letter_code
_entity_poly.pdbx_strand_id
1 'polypeptide(L)'
;MAALAHASGLFYYLEKMSIGCSHHKLEKDADPDFDYGDMAYLHTVPCLGQLQPGQAMQSVEDLFRAPIYRHSPQHNDYLLIRDRNG
;
A
#
# COMPACT_ATOMS: atom_id res chain seq x y z
N MET A 1 33.17 2.61 -5.57
CA MET A 1 32.22 2.98 -4.51
C MET A 1 30.85 2.52 -4.94
N ALA A 2 30.43 1.33 -4.51
CA ALA A 2 29.07 0.86 -4.75
C ALA A 2 28.18 1.47 -3.67
N ALA A 3 27.16 2.24 -4.06
CA ALA A 3 26.10 2.61 -3.14
C ALA A 3 25.32 1.34 -2.83
N LEU A 4 25.33 0.89 -1.57
CA LEU A 4 24.37 -0.09 -1.08
C LEU A 4 23.01 0.62 -1.04
N ALA A 5 22.17 0.35 -2.04
CA ALA A 5 20.79 0.81 -2.02
C ALA A 5 20.02 0.00 -0.96
N HIS A 6 19.36 0.69 -0.04
CA HIS A 6 18.42 0.06 0.88
C HIS A 6 17.13 -0.26 0.13
N ALA A 7 16.59 -1.47 0.31
CA ALA A 7 15.40 -1.94 -0.39
C ALA A 7 14.23 -2.07 0.58
N SER A 8 13.28 -1.12 0.53
CA SER A 8 12.04 -1.21 1.31
C SER A 8 10.90 -1.87 0.52
N GLY A 9 10.14 -2.74 1.17
CA GLY A 9 8.94 -3.38 0.60
C GLY A 9 7.71 -2.46 0.68
N LEU A 10 6.79 -2.60 -0.29
CA LEU A 10 5.50 -1.92 -0.32
C LEU A 10 4.39 -2.96 -0.10
N PHE A 11 3.55 -2.74 0.91
CA PHE A 11 2.45 -3.64 1.27
C PHE A 11 1.13 -2.89 1.36
N TYR A 12 0.03 -3.60 1.08
CA TYR A 12 -1.34 -3.12 1.25
C TYR A 12 -2.04 -3.98 2.29
N TYR A 13 -2.40 -3.39 3.42
CA TYR A 13 -3.17 -4.04 4.46
C TYR A 13 -4.66 -3.88 4.22
N LEU A 14 -5.38 -5.00 4.08
CA LEU A 14 -6.83 -5.01 3.96
C LEU A 14 -7.46 -5.68 5.19
N GLU A 15 -8.37 -4.97 5.88
CA GLU A 15 -9.19 -5.56 6.92
C GLU A 15 -10.41 -6.25 6.29
N LYS A 16 -10.46 -7.59 6.42
CA LYS A 16 -11.59 -8.36 5.89
C LYS A 16 -12.87 -7.95 6.61
N MET A 17 -13.91 -7.60 5.83
CA MET A 17 -15.26 -7.45 6.38
C MET A 17 -15.62 -8.71 7.17
N SER A 18 -15.98 -8.54 8.44
CA SER A 18 -16.45 -9.65 9.27
C SER A 18 -17.66 -10.27 8.60
N ILE A 19 -17.47 -11.46 7.99
CA ILE A 19 -18.50 -12.17 7.25
C ILE A 19 -19.45 -12.80 8.27
N GLY A 20 -20.44 -12.01 8.67
CA GLY A 20 -21.62 -12.45 9.39
C GLY A 20 -22.87 -12.60 8.51
N CYS A 21 -22.75 -12.64 7.17
CA CYS A 21 -23.91 -12.83 6.30
C CYS A 21 -23.62 -13.78 5.12
N SER A 22 -24.20 -14.97 5.27
CA SER A 22 -24.60 -15.99 4.30
C SER A 22 -24.00 -16.02 2.89
N HIS A 23 -23.51 -17.21 2.56
CA HIS A 23 -23.41 -17.79 1.22
C HIS A 23 -24.73 -17.67 0.42
N HIS A 24 -25.04 -16.51 -0.17
CA HIS A 24 -25.92 -16.40 -1.34
C HIS A 24 -25.70 -15.09 -2.10
N LYS A 25 -24.84 -15.18 -3.13
CA LYS A 25 -24.78 -14.38 -4.36
C LYS A 25 -25.16 -12.89 -4.28
N LEU A 26 -24.15 -12.02 -4.22
CA LEU A 26 -24.17 -10.73 -4.92
C LEU A 26 -22.77 -10.48 -5.50
N GLU A 27 -22.71 -9.67 -6.55
CA GLU A 27 -21.61 -9.49 -7.50
C GLU A 27 -20.18 -9.60 -6.96
N LYS A 28 -19.30 -10.04 -7.86
CA LYS A 28 -17.83 -9.98 -7.80
C LYS A 28 -17.36 -8.63 -7.25
N ASP A 29 -17.31 -8.48 -5.93
CA ASP A 29 -16.57 -7.43 -5.24
C ASP A 29 -15.10 -7.71 -5.55
N ALA A 30 -14.65 -7.16 -6.68
CA ALA A 30 -13.26 -7.24 -7.07
C ALA A 30 -12.44 -6.63 -5.94
N ASP A 31 -11.45 -7.38 -5.44
CA ASP A 31 -10.45 -6.82 -4.53
C ASP A 31 -9.92 -5.51 -5.13
N PRO A 32 -9.66 -4.49 -4.31
CA PRO A 32 -9.14 -3.23 -4.81
C PRO A 32 -7.83 -3.49 -5.56
N ASP A 33 -7.78 -3.09 -6.83
CA ASP A 33 -6.60 -3.24 -7.67
C ASP A 33 -5.62 -2.12 -7.35
N PHE A 34 -4.37 -2.48 -7.05
CA PHE A 34 -3.32 -1.54 -6.67
C PHE A 34 -2.14 -1.68 -7.63
N ASP A 35 -1.71 -0.56 -8.21
CA ASP A 35 -0.64 -0.54 -9.22
C ASP A 35 0.74 -0.98 -8.68
N TYR A 36 0.92 -1.00 -7.35
CA TYR A 36 2.21 -1.27 -6.69
C TYR A 36 2.00 -2.18 -5.48
N GLY A 37 3.07 -2.80 -4.99
CA GLY A 37 3.11 -3.54 -3.72
C GLY A 37 2.33 -4.85 -3.68
N ASP A 38 2.46 -5.57 -2.56
CA ASP A 38 1.79 -6.84 -2.31
C ASP A 38 0.59 -6.68 -1.37
N MET A 39 -0.50 -7.41 -1.61
CA MET A 39 -1.68 -7.40 -0.74
C MET A 39 -1.51 -8.37 0.45
N ALA A 40 -1.72 -7.85 1.66
CA ALA A 40 -1.68 -8.59 2.91
C ALA A 40 -3.05 -8.49 3.62
N TYR A 41 -3.77 -9.61 3.67
CA TYR A 41 -5.04 -9.70 4.39
C TYR A 41 -4.79 -9.99 5.88
N LEU A 42 -5.27 -9.12 6.77
CA LEU A 42 -5.10 -9.28 8.20
C LEU A 42 -6.42 -9.08 8.96
N HIS A 43 -6.56 -9.79 10.08
CA HIS A 43 -7.64 -9.56 11.05
C HIS A 43 -7.32 -8.42 12.01
N THR A 44 -6.06 -8.03 12.11
CA THR A 44 -5.60 -6.92 12.94
C THR A 44 -4.50 -6.20 12.19
N VAL A 45 -4.75 -4.95 11.85
CA VAL A 45 -3.83 -4.12 11.10
C VAL A 45 -2.69 -3.65 12.02
N PRO A 46 -1.43 -3.78 11.62
CA PRO A 46 -0.30 -3.53 12.50
C PRO A 46 0.08 -2.05 12.50
N CYS A 47 -0.88 -1.19 12.83
CA CYS A 47 -0.68 0.23 13.05
C CYS A 47 -1.35 0.63 14.37
N LEU A 48 -1.11 1.86 14.82
CA LEU A 48 -1.70 2.37 16.07
C LEU A 48 -3.21 2.63 15.96
N GLY A 49 -3.74 2.70 14.73
CA GLY A 49 -5.18 2.85 14.44
C GLY A 49 -5.81 1.54 14.00
N GLN A 50 -7.15 1.47 14.06
CA GLN A 50 -7.90 0.37 13.46
C GLN A 50 -8.38 0.77 12.08
N LEU A 51 -8.36 -0.15 11.12
CA LEU A 51 -9.09 0.04 9.87
C LEU A 51 -10.55 -0.32 10.08
N GLN A 52 -11.41 0.20 9.21
CA GLN A 52 -12.78 -0.29 9.13
C GLN A 52 -12.85 -1.47 8.16
N PRO A 53 -13.77 -2.41 8.36
CA PRO A 53 -14.14 -3.43 7.37
C PRO A 53 -14.16 -2.90 5.93
N GLY A 54 -13.35 -3.49 5.04
CA GLY A 54 -13.26 -3.10 3.63
C GLY A 54 -12.34 -1.91 3.34
N GLN A 55 -11.70 -1.32 4.34
CA GLN A 55 -10.65 -0.33 4.14
C GLN A 55 -9.30 -1.02 3.89
N ALA A 56 -8.51 -0.37 3.02
CA ALA A 56 -7.13 -0.72 2.74
C ALA A 56 -6.19 0.41 3.18
N MET A 57 -5.01 0.06 3.69
CA MET A 57 -3.93 1.00 3.97
C MET A 57 -2.64 0.54 3.32
N GLN A 58 -2.01 1.42 2.54
CA GLN A 58 -0.68 1.16 2.00
C GLN A 58 0.38 1.51 3.05
N SER A 59 1.41 0.68 3.15
CA SER A 59 2.55 0.92 4.03
C SER A 59 3.87 0.51 3.41
N VAL A 60 4.93 1.22 3.78
CA VAL A 60 6.32 0.84 3.51
C VAL A 60 6.83 -0.01 4.67
N GLU A 61 7.59 -1.06 4.36
CA GLU A 61 8.14 -1.99 5.35
C GLU A 61 9.60 -2.34 5.06
N ASP A 62 10.44 -2.14 6.07
CA ASP A 62 11.76 -2.77 6.22
C ASP A 62 12.31 -2.49 7.63
N LEU A 63 13.05 -1.39 7.80
CA LEU A 63 13.55 -0.93 9.11
C LEU A 63 12.47 -0.33 10.01
N PHE A 64 11.41 0.19 9.40
CA PHE A 64 10.25 0.74 10.07
C PHE A 64 9.01 0.46 9.23
N ARG A 65 7.85 0.50 9.88
CA ARG A 65 6.55 0.43 9.23
C ARG A 65 5.90 1.79 9.27
N ALA A 66 5.57 2.34 8.10
CA ALA A 66 4.91 3.63 8.00
C ALA A 66 3.77 3.59 6.97
N PRO A 67 2.58 4.14 7.30
CA PRO A 67 1.51 4.30 6.33
C PRO A 67 1.92 5.34 5.27
N ILE A 68 1.54 5.08 4.02
CA ILE A 68 1.75 6.01 2.91
C ILE A 68 0.45 6.20 2.13
N TYR A 69 0.31 7.37 1.50
CA TYR A 69 -0.86 7.73 0.71
C TYR A 69 -0.40 8.14 -0.67
N ARG A 70 -1.03 7.57 -1.69
CA ARG A 70 -0.74 7.93 -3.08
C ARG A 70 -1.31 9.32 -3.37
N HIS A 71 -0.46 10.17 -3.93
CA HIS A 71 -0.83 11.47 -4.45
C HIS A 71 -0.45 11.57 -5.93
N SER A 72 -1.15 12.42 -6.67
CA SER A 72 -0.74 12.78 -8.02
C SER A 72 0.33 13.88 -7.94
N PRO A 73 1.45 13.76 -8.67
CA PRO A 73 2.41 14.86 -8.77
C PRO A 73 1.74 16.08 -9.41
N GLN A 74 2.23 17.29 -9.10
CA GLN A 74 1.72 18.48 -9.77
C GLN A 74 2.15 18.48 -11.23
N HIS A 75 1.29 18.99 -12.12
CA HIS A 75 1.55 19.02 -13.57
C HIS A 75 2.80 19.79 -13.99
N ASN A 76 3.33 20.63 -13.09
CA ASN A 76 4.52 21.44 -13.33
C ASN A 76 5.78 20.90 -12.62
N ASP A 77 5.67 19.79 -11.90
CA ASP A 77 6.79 19.20 -11.17
C ASP A 77 7.47 18.13 -12.02
N TYR A 78 8.79 18.24 -12.16
CA TYR A 78 9.61 17.30 -12.94
C TYR A 78 10.81 16.84 -12.12
N LEU A 79 11.14 15.54 -12.24
CA LEU A 79 12.35 14.98 -11.66
C LEU A 79 13.51 15.13 -12.66
N LEU A 80 14.49 15.99 -12.35
CA LEU A 80 15.73 16.10 -13.11
C LEU A 80 16.85 15.34 -12.42
N ILE A 81 17.35 14.30 -13.08
CA ILE A 81 18.50 13.55 -12.60
C ILE A 81 19.73 14.16 -13.24
N ARG A 82 20.66 14.66 -12.43
CA ARG A 82 21.95 15.19 -12.87
C ARG A 82 23.02 14.13 -12.71
N ASP A 83 23.76 13.88 -13.78
CA ASP A 83 24.99 13.11 -13.72
C ASP A 83 26.22 14.03 -13.88
N ARG A 84 27.40 13.44 -14.01
CA ARG A 84 28.65 14.23 -14.17
C ARG A 84 28.73 14.98 -15.50
N ASN A 85 27.94 14.58 -16.49
CA ASN A 85 27.99 15.09 -17.86
C ASN A 85 26.90 16.13 -18.12
N GLY A 86 25.90 16.24 -17.24
CA GLY A 86 24.89 17.30 -17.25
C GLY A 86 23.48 16.76 -17.34
#